data_AF-A0A7X7MXE0-F1
#
_entry.id   AF-A0A7X7MXE0-F1
#
_cell.length_a   1.000
_cell.length_b   1.000
_cell.length_c   1.000
_cell.angle_alpha   90.00
_cell.angle_beta   90.00
_cell.angle_gamma   90.00
#
_symmetry.space_group_name_H-M   'P 1'
#
loop_
_entity.id
_entity.type
_entity.pdbx_description
1 polymer ?
#
loop_
_entity_poly.entity_id
_entity_poly.type
_entity_poly.pdbx_seq_one_letter_code
_entity_poly.pdbx_strand_id
1 'polypeptide(L)' 'MIQLPRKQKARRAVFEYLSEKFEPNQVYSEKQVNEICEQWHTFEDYFLLRRELVDYGFLSRERDGSKYWR' A
#
# COMPACT_ATOMS: atom_id res chain seq x y z
N MET A 1 12.71 8.54 10.78
CA MET A 1 11.26 8.27 10.91
C MET A 1 10.55 9.11 9.87
N ILE A 2 10.12 8.51 8.76
CA ILE A 2 9.30 9.22 7.76
C ILE A 2 7.87 9.12 8.28
N GLN A 3 7.32 10.22 8.80
CA GLN A 3 5.90 10.27 9.16
C GLN A 3 5.07 10.58 7.92
N LEU A 4 3.92 9.91 7.79
CA LEU A 4 2.95 10.10 6.71
C LEU A 4 2.66 11.60 6.55
N PRO A 5 3.09 12.24 5.45
CA PRO A 5 2.93 13.68 5.32
C PRO A 5 1.43 14.04 5.35
N ARG A 6 1.07 15.05 6.15
CA ARG A 6 -0.33 15.47 6.35
C ARG A 6 -1.00 16.02 5.09
N LYS A 7 -0.22 16.41 4.07
CA LYS A 7 -0.73 16.91 2.79
C LYS A 7 -1.08 15.74 1.88
N GLN A 8 -2.34 15.63 1.45
CA GLN A 8 -2.83 14.55 0.57
C GLN A 8 -1.97 14.34 -0.69
N LYS A 9 -1.47 15.42 -1.31
CA LYS A 9 -0.58 15.32 -2.48
C LYS A 9 0.71 14.54 -2.19
N ALA A 10 1.30 14.75 -1.02
CA ALA A 10 2.51 14.03 -0.62
C ALA A 10 2.20 12.57 -0.25
N ARG A 11 1.00 12.29 0.30
CA ARG A 11 0.56 10.92 0.55
C ARG A 11 0.44 10.12 -0.74
N ARG A 12 -0.24 10.69 -1.75
CA ARG A 12 -0.40 10.04 -3.06
C ARG A 12 0.95 9.69 -3.68
N ALA A 13 1.93 10.59 -3.64
CA ALA A 13 3.27 10.31 -4.14
C ALA A 13 3.97 9.16 -3.41
N VAL A 14 3.77 9.02 -2.10
CA VAL A 14 4.30 7.88 -1.33
C VAL A 14 3.60 6.58 -1.71
N PHE A 15 2.27 6.59 -1.86
CA PHE A 15 1.51 5.42 -2.28
C PHE A 15 1.83 5.01 -3.73
N GLU A 16 2.04 5.98 -4.61
CA GLU A 16 2.51 5.76 -5.98
C GLU A 16 3.89 5.08 -5.97
N TYR A 17 4.84 5.61 -5.21
CA TYR A 17 6.16 5.00 -5.03
C TYR A 17 6.10 3.57 -4.45
N LEU A 18 5.21 3.33 -3.50
CA LEU A 18 4.98 1.98 -2.96
C LEU A 18 4.34 1.06 -4.00
N SER A 19 3.39 1.56 -4.81
CA SER A 19 2.72 0.80 -5.86
C SER A 19 3.70 0.26 -6.90
N GLU A 20 4.79 0.98 -7.16
CA GLU A 20 5.88 0.55 -8.05
C GLU A 20 6.66 -0.65 -7.51
N LYS A 21 6.54 -0.97 -6.22
CA LYS A 21 7.18 -2.16 -5.61
C LYS A 21 6.34 -3.42 -5.75
N PHE A 22 5.09 -3.28 -6.19
CA PHE A 22 4.21 -4.41 -6.47
C PHE A 22 4.31 -4.77 -7.95
N GLU A 23 4.58 -6.06 -8.20
CA GLU A 23 4.66 -6.60 -9.55
C GLU A 23 3.26 -6.73 -10.17
N PRO A 24 3.07 -6.29 -11.42
CA PRO A 24 1.82 -6.51 -12.15
C PRO A 24 1.62 -8.01 -12.41
N ASN A 25 0.39 -8.50 -12.25
CA ASN A 25 0.00 -9.92 -12.28
C ASN A 25 0.46 -10.78 -11.09
N GLN A 26 1.06 -10.19 -10.06
CA GLN A 26 1.34 -10.90 -8.81
C GLN A 26 0.24 -10.61 -7.79
N VAL A 27 -0.24 -11.67 -7.14
CA VAL A 27 -1.15 -11.56 -6.01
C VAL A 27 -0.36 -11.65 -4.72
N TYR A 28 -0.63 -10.71 -3.82
CA TYR A 28 -0.02 -10.58 -2.52
C TYR A 28 -1.06 -10.79 -1.43
N SER A 29 -0.73 -11.58 -0.42
CA SER A 29 -1.50 -11.66 0.81
C SER A 29 -1.35 -10.39 1.64
N GLU A 30 -2.28 -10.15 2.58
CA GLU A 30 -2.16 -9.05 3.55
C GLU A 30 -0.78 -9.00 4.21
N LYS A 31 -0.24 -10.15 4.63
CA LYS A 31 1.08 -10.23 5.26
C LYS A 31 2.19 -9.76 4.32
N GLN A 32 2.17 -10.20 3.07
CA GLN A 32 3.18 -9.79 2.09
C GLN A 32 3.10 -8.31 1.77
N VAL A 33 1.88 -7.75 1.68
CA VAL A 33 1.69 -6.30 1.52
C VAL A 33 2.30 -5.56 2.71
N ASN A 34 2.03 -6.02 3.94
CA ASN A 34 2.59 -5.40 5.14
C ASN A 34 4.13 -5.50 5.13
N GLU A 35 4.71 -6.65 4.79
CA GLU A 35 6.17 -6.83 4.71
C GLU A 35 6.82 -5.91 3.66
N ILE A 36 6.24 -5.81 2.46
CA ILE A 36 6.73 -4.87 1.43
C ILE A 36 6.65 -3.45 1.96
N CYS A 37 5.53 -3.08 2.58
CA CYS A 37 5.37 -1.74 3.11
C CYS A 37 6.37 -1.46 4.24
N GLU A 38 6.63 -2.40 5.14
CA GLU A 38 7.65 -2.29 6.20
C GLU A 38 9.07 -2.11 5.67
N GLN A 39 9.42 -2.81 4.58
CA GLN A 39 10.73 -2.71 3.95
C GLN A 39 10.99 -1.32 3.36
N TRP A 40 9.96 -0.72 2.76
CA TRP A 40 10.09 0.56 2.07
C TRP A 40 9.63 1.76 2.93
N HIS A 41 8.90 1.51 4.01
CA HIS A 41 8.34 2.52 4.88
C HIS A 41 8.08 2.02 6.32
N THR A 42 8.30 2.89 7.31
CA THR A 42 7.90 2.68 8.72
C THR A 42 6.44 3.08 9.00
N PHE A 43 5.49 2.58 8.20
CA PHE A 43 4.07 2.84 8.44
C PHE A 43 3.51 1.91 9.53
N GLU A 44 3.12 2.47 10.67
CA GLU A 44 2.53 1.69 11.76
C GLU A 44 1.03 1.38 11.55
N ASP A 45 0.39 1.99 10.55
CA ASP A 45 -1.03 1.80 10.25
C ASP A 45 -1.26 1.12 8.88
N TYR A 46 -1.11 -0.21 8.88
CA TYR A 46 -1.31 -1.05 7.70
C TYR A 46 -2.76 -1.02 7.19
N PHE A 47 -3.73 -0.77 8.05
CA PHE A 47 -5.14 -0.74 7.66
C PHE A 47 -5.43 0.50 6.82
N LEU A 48 -5.01 1.68 7.30
CA LEU A 48 -5.13 2.92 6.55
C LEU A 48 -4.35 2.84 5.23
N LEU A 49 -3.14 2.28 5.27
CA LEU A 49 -2.29 2.18 4.09
C LEU A 49 -2.92 1.33 2.98
N ARG A 50 -3.37 0.12 3.30
CA ARG A 50 -4.04 -0.76 2.33
C ARG A 50 -5.30 -0.13 1.78
N ARG A 51 -6.07 0.55 2.63
CA ARG A 51 -7.25 1.29 2.21
C ARG A 51 -6.90 2.40 1.24
N GLU A 52 -5.93 3.25 1.55
CA GLU A 52 -5.54 4.36 0.69
C GLU A 52 -4.99 3.85 -0.65
N LEU A 53 -4.17 2.79 -0.66
CA LEU A 53 -3.68 2.16 -1.89
C LEU A 53 -4.83 1.71 -2.81
N VAL A 54 -5.90 1.17 -2.23
CA VAL A 54 -7.10 0.76 -2.97
C VAL A 54 -7.97 1.95 -3.36
N ASP A 55 -8.19 2.91 -2.45
CA ASP A 55 -9.02 4.10 -2.65
C ASP A 55 -8.42 5.01 -3.74
N TYR A 56 -7.09 5.10 -3.84
CA TYR A 56 -6.40 5.81 -4.94
C TYR A 56 -6.31 4.99 -6.24
N GLY A 57 -6.68 3.71 -6.22
CA GLY A 57 -6.64 2.81 -7.40
C GLY A 57 -5.25 2.29 -7.76
N PHE A 58 -4.30 2.29 -6.82
CA PHE A 58 -2.98 1.70 -7.02
C PHE A 58 -2.95 0.18 -6.85
N LEU A 59 -3.83 -0.35 -6.00
CA LEU A 59 -4.05 -1.78 -5.80
C LEU A 59 -5.53 -2.10 -5.84
N SER A 60 -5.85 -3.30 -6.30
CA SER A 60 -7.13 -3.96 -6.07
C SER A 60 -7.01 -4.92 -4.89
N ARG A 61 -8.14 -5.18 -4.23
CA ARG A 61 -8.23 -6.17 -3.16
C ARG A 61 -9.35 -7.16 -3.42
N GLU A 62 -9.18 -8.37 -2.92
CA GLU A 62 -10.24 -9.37 -2.86
C GLU A 62 -11.34 -8.90 -1.90
N ARG A 63 -12.59 -9.33 -2.15
CA ARG A 63 -13.74 -8.90 -1.34
C ARG A 63 -13.60 -9.26 0.14
N ASP A 64 -12.86 -10.33 0.44
CA ASP A 64 -12.56 -10.77 1.80
C ASP A 64 -11.36 -10.03 2.43
N GLY A 65 -10.65 -9.20 1.65
CA GLY A 65 -9.45 -8.47 2.08
C GLY A 65 -8.21 -9.34 2.26
N SER A 66 -8.25 -10.62 1.88
CA SER A 66 -7.15 -11.57 2.09
C SER A 66 -6.03 -11.41 1.06
N LYS A 67 -6.37 -10.94 -0.15
CA LYS A 67 -5.44 -10.76 -1.27
C LYS A 67 -5.51 -9.35 -1.87
N TYR A 68 -4.37 -8.91 -2.40
CA TYR A 68 -4.14 -7.62 -3.05
C TYR A 68 -3.35 -7.84 -4.35
N TRP A 69 -3.58 -7.02 -5.36
CA TRP A 69 -2.83 -7.05 -6.62
C TRP A 69 -2.86 -5.68 -7.28
N ARG A 70 -1.91 -5.40 -8.18
CA ARG A 70 -1.88 -4.18 -8.96
C ARG A 70 -2.78 -4.26 -10.18
#